data_AF-A0A8T4UAI5-F1
#
_entry.id   AF-A0A8T4UAI5-F1
#
_cell.length_a   1.000
_cell.length_b   1.000
_cell.length_c   1.000
_cell.angle_alpha   90.00
_cell.angle_beta   90.00
_cell.angle_gamma   90.00
#
_symmetry.space_group_name_H-M   'P 1'
#
loop_
_entity.id
_entity.type
_entity.pdbx_description
1 polymer ?
#
loop_
_entity_poly.entity_id
_entity_poly.type
_entity_poly.pdbx_seq_one_letter_code
_entity_poly.pdbx_strand_id
1 'polypeptide(L)'
;MPINAGYEYGKAESEFNQAGTVQEKLLALRKMLSVAPKHKGAESLLKQIKEKIAKYKELAEKEKKAKKGSGKTLSIKKEGAATICIIGTVNSGKSTLLKKLTNANVLIAPYPFTTKKPEIGVLDYKGIKLQIVEIPAIAEKFEYSELGPSLLAIIRQSDLLIITFKEKSELKLIDKELYGIDINRVYYYNQENIKDLIWNNLNLIKVYTKQPGKRADYPPIALKKHSSVKDLAEYVHKDFLRKFDYARIFGNGVKFQGQRVGVNYNLKDEDVVELHLKD
;
A
#
# COMPACT_ATOMS: atom_id res chain seq x y z
N MET A 1 -45.18 -32.02 27.10
CA MET A 1 -45.36 -31.02 28.18
C MET A 1 -44.53 -29.79 27.84
N PRO A 2 -45.03 -28.55 28.01
CA PRO A 2 -44.23 -27.36 27.83
C PRO A 2 -43.05 -27.39 28.83
N ILE A 3 -41.84 -27.19 28.31
CA ILE A 3 -40.61 -27.22 29.10
C ILE A 3 -40.54 -25.87 29.84
N ASN A 4 -40.71 -25.86 31.16
CA ASN A 4 -40.50 -24.66 31.96
C ASN A 4 -39.00 -24.45 32.14
N ALA A 5 -38.36 -23.89 31.11
CA ALA A 5 -36.94 -23.53 31.17
C ALA A 5 -36.83 -22.28 32.08
N GLY A 6 -36.11 -22.40 33.19
CA GLY A 6 -36.09 -21.40 34.26
C GLY A 6 -35.68 -19.98 33.83
N TYR A 7 -35.80 -19.01 34.74
CA TYR A 7 -35.54 -17.57 34.50
C TYR A 7 -34.24 -17.28 33.73
N GLU A 8 -33.15 -17.99 34.06
CA GLU A 8 -31.86 -17.84 33.39
C GLU A 8 -31.89 -18.24 31.92
N TYR A 9 -32.68 -19.26 31.57
CA TYR A 9 -32.88 -19.67 30.19
C TYR A 9 -33.64 -18.61 29.40
N GLY A 10 -34.73 -18.09 29.96
CA GLY A 10 -35.50 -17.01 29.32
C GLY A 10 -34.66 -15.74 29.08
N LYS A 11 -33.76 -15.41 30.02
CA LYS A 11 -32.79 -14.33 29.84
C LYS A 11 -31.83 -14.60 28.69
N ALA A 12 -31.24 -15.80 28.63
CA ALA A 12 -30.31 -16.17 27.56
C ALA A 12 -31.01 -16.24 26.18
N GLU A 13 -32.29 -16.62 26.15
CA GLU A 13 -33.11 -16.60 24.94
C GLU A 13 -33.41 -15.16 24.46
N SER A 14 -33.71 -14.24 25.38
CA SER A 14 -33.84 -12.82 25.06
C SER A 14 -32.54 -12.23 24.51
N GLU A 15 -31.39 -12.55 25.13
CA GLU A 15 -30.07 -12.15 24.63
C GLU A 15 -29.82 -12.67 23.20
N PHE A 16 -30.24 -13.89 22.88
CA PHE A 16 -30.13 -14.43 21.52
C PHE A 16 -30.99 -13.67 20.50
N ASN A 17 -32.22 -13.31 20.87
CA ASN A 17 -33.14 -12.59 19.99
C ASN A 17 -32.70 -11.14 19.75
N GLN A 18 -32.10 -10.49 20.75
CA GLN A 18 -31.62 -9.11 20.67
C GLN A 18 -30.22 -8.99 20.04
N ALA A 19 -29.46 -10.07 19.99
CA ALA A 19 -28.09 -10.06 19.47
C ALA A 19 -28.03 -9.59 18.00
N GLY A 20 -27.17 -8.60 17.74
CA GLY A 20 -26.98 -8.00 16.42
C GLY A 20 -25.95 -8.71 15.55
N THR A 21 -25.06 -9.51 16.17
CA THR A 21 -23.97 -10.19 15.47
C THR A 21 -24.02 -11.71 15.60
N VAL A 22 -23.40 -12.42 14.65
CA VAL A 22 -23.27 -13.89 14.68
C VAL A 22 -22.48 -14.36 15.92
N GLN A 23 -21.50 -13.59 16.39
CA GLN A 23 -20.72 -13.91 17.59
C GLN A 23 -21.55 -13.78 18.87
N GLU A 24 -22.33 -12.70 19.00
CA GLU A 24 -23.25 -12.51 20.14
C GLU A 24 -24.33 -13.60 20.17
N LYS A 25 -24.88 -13.97 19.01
CA LYS A 25 -25.83 -15.09 18.89
C LYS A 25 -25.21 -16.41 19.31
N LEU A 26 -23.95 -16.67 18.94
CA LEU A 26 -23.23 -17.88 19.35
C LEU A 26 -22.95 -17.91 20.86
N LEU A 27 -22.64 -16.76 21.46
CA LEU A 27 -22.44 -16.64 22.91
C LEU A 27 -23.74 -16.88 23.67
N ALA A 28 -24.85 -16.28 23.23
CA ALA A 28 -26.16 -16.47 23.82
C ALA A 28 -26.63 -17.93 23.73
N LEU A 29 -26.45 -18.59 22.57
CA LEU A 29 -26.77 -20.03 22.42
C LEU A 29 -25.94 -20.93 23.34
N ARG A 30 -24.66 -20.60 23.59
CA ARG A 30 -23.83 -21.34 24.55
C ARG A 30 -24.33 -21.17 25.99
N LYS A 31 -24.77 -19.97 26.36
CA LYS A 31 -25.43 -19.72 27.65
C LYS A 31 -26.75 -20.47 27.78
N MET A 32 -27.59 -20.46 26.73
CA MET A 32 -28.83 -21.24 26.68
C MET A 32 -28.56 -22.73 26.90
N LEU A 33 -27.51 -23.28 26.28
CA LEU A 33 -27.13 -24.68 26.45
C LEU A 33 -26.66 -25.00 27.88
N SER A 34 -25.98 -24.07 28.56
CA SER A 34 -25.49 -24.29 29.93
C SER A 34 -26.61 -24.30 30.97
N VAL A 35 -27.64 -23.49 30.78
CA VAL A 35 -28.77 -23.33 31.72
C VAL A 35 -30.02 -24.15 31.32
N ALA A 36 -29.98 -24.86 30.20
CA ALA A 36 -31.09 -25.69 29.74
C ALA A 36 -31.29 -26.93 30.64
N PRO A 37 -32.56 -27.37 30.86
CA PRO A 37 -32.84 -28.58 31.63
C PRO A 37 -32.23 -29.84 31.01
N LYS A 38 -31.64 -30.72 31.85
CA LYS A 38 -30.92 -31.93 31.41
C LYS A 38 -31.66 -33.24 31.69
N HIS A 39 -32.99 -33.20 31.71
CA HIS A 39 -33.83 -34.37 31.92
C HIS A 39 -34.42 -34.89 30.60
N LYS A 40 -34.93 -36.12 30.59
CA LYS A 40 -35.47 -36.82 29.40
C LYS A 40 -36.49 -36.00 28.59
N GLY A 41 -37.33 -35.20 29.24
CA GLY A 41 -38.30 -34.32 28.57
C GLY A 41 -37.73 -33.10 27.83
N ALA A 42 -36.44 -32.79 27.99
CA ALA A 42 -35.77 -31.64 27.37
C ALA A 42 -34.77 -32.03 26.27
N GLU A 43 -34.67 -33.32 25.93
CA GLU A 43 -33.75 -33.82 24.91
C GLU A 43 -33.96 -33.16 23.54
N SER A 44 -35.22 -32.94 23.14
CA SER A 44 -35.55 -32.23 21.90
C SER A 44 -35.05 -30.77 21.90
N LEU A 45 -35.15 -30.08 23.05
CA LEU A 45 -34.69 -28.70 23.20
C LEU A 45 -33.16 -28.62 23.14
N LEU A 46 -32.47 -29.49 23.87
CA LEU A 46 -31.01 -29.58 23.86
C LEU A 46 -30.47 -29.89 22.45
N LYS A 47 -31.16 -30.77 21.71
CA LYS A 47 -30.83 -31.07 20.32
C LYS A 47 -30.95 -29.83 19.43
N GLN A 48 -32.06 -29.09 19.52
CA GLN A 48 -32.26 -27.86 18.77
C GLN A 48 -31.21 -26.78 19.09
N ILE A 49 -30.83 -26.61 20.36
CA ILE A 49 -29.79 -25.65 20.75
C ILE A 49 -28.43 -26.06 20.15
N LYS A 50 -28.06 -27.34 20.22
CA LYS A 50 -26.81 -27.86 19.64
C LYS A 50 -26.77 -27.69 18.11
N GLU A 51 -27.87 -27.96 17.41
CA GLU A 51 -28.00 -27.74 15.96
C GLU A 51 -27.85 -26.26 15.60
N LYS A 52 -28.50 -25.37 16.36
CA LYS A 52 -28.32 -23.92 16.20
C LYS A 52 -26.87 -23.51 16.44
N ILE A 53 -26.20 -24.02 17.47
CA ILE A 53 -24.78 -23.73 17.73
C ILE A 53 -23.91 -24.16 16.55
N ALA A 54 -24.12 -25.37 16.00
CA ALA A 54 -23.39 -25.85 14.84
C ALA A 54 -23.57 -24.93 13.62
N LYS A 55 -24.82 -24.54 13.32
CA LYS A 55 -25.16 -23.60 12.24
C LYS A 55 -24.49 -22.24 12.43
N TYR A 56 -24.59 -21.64 13.62
CA TYR A 56 -24.00 -20.32 13.89
C TYR A 56 -22.47 -20.36 13.97
N LYS A 57 -21.87 -21.49 14.37
CA LYS A 57 -20.42 -21.71 14.29
C LYS A 57 -19.96 -21.78 12.84
N GLU A 58 -20.70 -22.51 11.98
CA GLU A 58 -20.41 -22.57 10.54
C GLU A 58 -20.57 -21.19 9.89
N LEU A 59 -21.61 -20.42 10.24
CA LEU A 59 -21.79 -19.03 9.79
C LEU A 59 -20.63 -18.14 10.24
N ALA A 60 -20.18 -18.27 11.49
CA ALA A 60 -19.01 -17.53 12.00
C ALA A 60 -17.72 -17.92 11.26
N GLU A 61 -17.54 -19.20 10.92
CA GLU A 61 -16.41 -19.66 10.12
C GLU A 61 -16.51 -19.20 8.67
N LYS A 62 -17.71 -19.16 8.08
CA LYS A 62 -17.96 -18.57 6.76
C LYS A 62 -17.74 -17.07 6.76
N GLU A 63 -18.12 -16.33 7.79
CA GLU A 63 -17.79 -14.91 7.95
C GLU A 63 -16.28 -14.69 8.12
N LYS A 64 -15.58 -15.54 8.88
CA LYS A 64 -14.12 -15.51 9.00
C LYS A 64 -13.43 -15.86 7.68
N LYS A 65 -13.92 -16.85 6.94
CA LYS A 65 -13.43 -17.24 5.61
C LYS A 65 -13.78 -16.20 4.55
N ALA A 66 -14.94 -15.56 4.63
CA ALA A 66 -15.33 -14.44 3.77
C ALA A 66 -14.48 -13.21 4.09
N LYS A 67 -14.16 -12.90 5.35
CA LYS A 67 -13.17 -11.87 5.72
C LYS A 67 -11.75 -12.21 5.27
N LYS A 68 -11.37 -13.50 5.25
CA LYS A 68 -10.08 -13.96 4.69
C LYS A 68 -10.07 -14.02 3.16
N GLY A 69 -11.21 -14.27 2.51
CA GLY A 69 -11.40 -14.42 1.07
C GLY A 69 -11.85 -13.15 0.35
N SER A 70 -12.37 -12.16 1.08
CA SER A 70 -12.61 -10.78 0.60
C SER A 70 -11.35 -9.93 0.64
N GLY A 71 -10.22 -10.51 1.08
CA GLY A 71 -8.89 -10.00 0.80
C GLY A 71 -8.59 -10.09 -0.70
N LYS A 72 -9.30 -9.33 -1.53
CA LYS A 72 -8.54 -8.57 -2.53
C LYS A 72 -7.64 -7.68 -1.68
N THR A 73 -6.45 -8.18 -1.35
CA THR A 73 -5.37 -7.35 -0.85
C THR A 73 -5.37 -6.15 -1.80
N LEU A 74 -5.68 -4.99 -1.26
CA LEU A 74 -5.68 -3.77 -2.03
C LEU A 74 -4.20 -3.52 -2.36
N SER A 75 -3.73 -4.15 -3.43
CA SER A 75 -2.35 -4.10 -3.88
C SER A 75 -2.30 -3.14 -5.04
N ILE A 76 -1.53 -2.08 -4.89
CA ILE A 76 -1.25 -1.17 -5.99
C ILE A 76 -0.03 -1.73 -6.71
N LYS A 77 -0.17 -2.01 -8.00
CA LYS A 77 0.97 -2.38 -8.83
C LYS A 77 1.89 -1.16 -8.93
N LYS A 78 3.18 -1.35 -8.61
CA LYS A 78 4.17 -0.29 -8.78
C LYS A 78 4.27 0.11 -10.25
N GLU A 79 4.21 1.41 -10.49
CA GLU A 79 4.36 2.00 -11.82
C GLU A 79 5.35 3.17 -11.75
N GLY A 80 6.12 3.36 -12.83
CA GLY A 80 7.16 4.38 -12.86
C GLY A 80 8.37 4.04 -11.99
N ALA A 81 9.17 5.05 -11.68
CA ALA A 81 10.45 4.89 -11.00
C ALA A 81 10.36 4.79 -9.47
N ALA A 82 9.27 5.30 -8.88
CA ALA A 82 9.02 5.25 -7.45
C ALA A 82 7.53 5.41 -7.15
N THR A 83 7.10 4.88 -6.01
CA THR A 83 5.75 5.06 -5.46
C THR A 83 5.81 5.97 -4.23
N ILE A 84 5.07 7.08 -4.24
CA ILE A 84 5.02 8.06 -3.15
C ILE A 84 3.62 8.08 -2.55
N CYS A 85 3.50 7.93 -1.22
CA CYS A 85 2.21 8.00 -0.54
C CYS A 85 1.96 9.38 0.07
N ILE A 86 0.83 10.01 -0.23
CA ILE A 86 0.35 11.20 0.47
C ILE A 86 -0.51 10.75 1.65
N ILE A 87 -0.13 11.14 2.85
CA ILE A 87 -0.77 10.76 4.12
C ILE A 87 -1.14 12.03 4.88
N GLY A 88 -2.23 12.00 5.63
CA GLY A 88 -2.64 13.12 6.47
C GLY A 88 -4.03 12.95 7.05
N THR A 89 -4.41 13.85 7.95
CA THR A 89 -5.73 13.90 8.57
C THR A 89 -6.82 14.35 7.60
N VAL A 90 -8.07 14.37 8.05
CA VAL A 90 -9.20 14.83 7.24
C VAL A 90 -9.00 16.32 6.88
N ASN A 91 -9.27 16.68 5.62
CA ASN A 91 -9.17 18.04 5.11
C ASN A 91 -7.76 18.67 5.15
N SER A 92 -6.68 17.89 5.34
CA SER A 92 -5.29 18.38 5.34
C SER A 92 -4.74 18.80 3.96
N GLY A 93 -5.57 18.78 2.91
CA GLY A 93 -5.18 19.16 1.55
C GLY A 93 -4.58 18.04 0.70
N LYS A 94 -4.68 16.76 1.11
CA LYS A 94 -4.16 15.59 0.37
C LYS A 94 -4.56 15.58 -1.11
N SER A 95 -5.86 15.63 -1.41
CA SER A 95 -6.36 15.55 -2.78
C SER A 95 -6.02 16.79 -3.61
N THR A 96 -5.93 17.96 -2.95
CA THR A 96 -5.42 19.19 -3.58
C THR A 96 -3.96 19.03 -3.97
N LEU A 97 -3.14 18.45 -3.09
CA LEU A 97 -1.73 18.18 -3.37
C LEU A 97 -1.57 17.15 -4.49
N LEU A 98 -2.34 16.05 -4.47
CA LEU A 98 -2.33 15.05 -5.54
C LEU A 98 -2.56 15.73 -6.90
N LYS A 99 -3.65 16.50 -7.03
CA LYS A 99 -3.99 17.24 -8.26
C LYS A 99 -2.89 18.22 -8.69
N LYS A 100 -2.28 18.93 -7.73
CA LYS A 100 -1.17 19.86 -7.98
C LYS A 100 0.08 19.14 -8.49
N LEU A 101 0.37 17.94 -7.99
CA LEU A 101 1.52 17.15 -8.42
C LEU A 101 1.32 16.52 -9.80
N THR A 102 0.12 16.00 -10.09
CA THR A 102 -0.11 15.14 -11.25
C THR A 102 -0.60 15.88 -12.51
N ASN A 103 -0.59 17.22 -12.51
CA ASN A 103 -0.95 18.09 -13.63
C ASN A 103 -2.16 17.57 -14.46
N ALA A 104 -3.36 17.57 -13.85
CA ALA A 104 -4.68 17.35 -14.47
C ALA A 104 -4.95 16.03 -15.25
N ASN A 105 -3.94 15.33 -15.76
CA ASN A 105 -4.09 14.03 -16.43
C ASN A 105 -4.05 12.91 -15.38
N VAL A 106 -5.00 12.97 -14.45
CA VAL A 106 -5.24 11.86 -13.54
C VAL A 106 -5.87 10.75 -14.37
N LEU A 107 -5.13 9.68 -14.65
CA LEU A 107 -5.74 8.40 -14.98
C LEU A 107 -6.38 7.88 -13.68
N ILE A 108 -7.52 8.46 -13.31
CA ILE A 108 -8.35 7.96 -12.21
C ILE A 108 -8.87 6.62 -12.70
N ALA A 109 -8.35 5.52 -12.20
CA ALA A 109 -9.00 4.23 -12.40
C ALA A 109 -10.26 4.23 -11.51
N PRO A 110 -11.49 4.30 -12.07
CA PRO A 110 -12.68 4.19 -11.26
C PRO A 110 -12.84 2.73 -10.87
N TYR A 111 -12.59 2.41 -9.61
CA TYR A 111 -13.08 1.15 -9.06
C TYR A 111 -14.53 1.37 -8.62
N PRO A 112 -15.51 0.65 -9.19
CA PRO A 112 -16.89 0.82 -8.78
C PRO A 112 -17.02 0.48 -7.28
N PHE A 113 -17.84 1.28 -6.58
CA PHE A 113 -18.22 1.16 -5.15
C PHE A 113 -17.12 1.50 -4.13
N THR A 114 -16.95 2.77 -3.72
CA THR A 114 -16.65 3.28 -2.34
C THR A 114 -15.81 4.57 -2.32
N THR A 115 -16.10 5.47 -1.37
CA THR A 115 -15.39 6.73 -1.06
C THR A 115 -14.18 6.55 -0.12
N LYS A 116 -13.65 5.32 0.02
CA LYS A 116 -12.59 4.97 1.00
C LYS A 116 -11.38 4.24 0.39
N LYS A 117 -11.22 4.24 -0.93
CA LYS A 117 -10.05 3.64 -1.61
C LYS A 117 -9.00 4.72 -1.91
N PRO A 118 -7.71 4.35 -1.97
CA PRO A 118 -6.64 5.27 -2.30
C PRO A 118 -6.77 5.73 -3.75
N GLU A 119 -6.47 7.01 -3.98
CA GLU A 119 -6.45 7.59 -5.33
C GLU A 119 -5.02 7.54 -5.87
N ILE A 120 -4.88 7.26 -7.16
CA ILE A 120 -3.57 7.14 -7.81
C ILE A 120 -3.47 8.22 -8.87
N GLY A 121 -2.33 8.89 -8.93
CA GLY A 121 -1.97 9.73 -10.06
C GLY A 121 -0.49 9.60 -10.39
N VAL A 122 -0.06 10.24 -11.48
CA VAL A 122 1.32 10.16 -11.96
C VAL A 122 1.90 11.56 -12.02
N LEU A 123 3.04 11.75 -11.37
CA LEU A 123 3.88 12.93 -11.49
C LEU A 123 4.92 12.65 -12.57
N ASP A 124 4.86 13.37 -13.70
CA ASP A 124 5.98 13.45 -14.63
C ASP A 124 6.91 14.58 -14.18
N TYR A 125 8.14 14.23 -13.82
CA TYR A 125 9.12 15.18 -13.36
C TYR A 125 10.49 14.84 -13.95
N LYS A 126 11.08 15.80 -14.67
CA LYS A 126 12.33 15.62 -15.44
C LYS A 126 12.28 14.46 -16.45
N GLY A 127 11.10 14.15 -17.00
CA GLY A 127 10.87 13.03 -17.92
C GLY A 127 10.77 11.67 -17.24
N ILE A 128 10.79 11.62 -15.91
CA ILE A 128 10.62 10.41 -15.11
C ILE A 128 9.22 10.41 -14.51
N LYS A 129 8.49 9.31 -14.73
CA LYS A 129 7.17 9.09 -14.12
C LYS A 129 7.32 8.56 -12.70
N LEU A 130 6.65 9.21 -11.75
CA LEU A 130 6.56 8.83 -10.35
C LEU A 130 5.09 8.58 -10.00
N GLN A 131 4.78 7.43 -9.41
CA GLN A 131 3.43 7.09 -8.98
C GLN A 131 3.14 7.77 -7.65
N ILE A 132 2.06 8.54 -7.58
CA ILE A 132 1.57 9.17 -6.37
C ILE A 132 0.30 8.45 -5.92
N VAL A 133 0.25 8.05 -4.66
CA VAL A 133 -0.90 7.37 -4.06
C VAL A 133 -1.40 8.21 -2.91
N GLU A 134 -2.60 8.77 -3.02
CA GLU A 134 -3.29 9.38 -1.89
C GLU A 134 -3.91 8.30 -1.01
N ILE A 135 -3.45 8.24 0.24
CA ILE A 135 -4.03 7.37 1.26
C ILE A 135 -5.24 8.08 1.88
N PRO A 136 -6.38 7.38 2.08
CA PRO A 136 -7.50 7.90 2.85
C PRO A 136 -7.05 8.45 4.21
N ALA A 137 -7.82 9.42 4.73
CA ALA A 137 -7.40 10.15 5.92
C ALA A 137 -7.06 9.23 7.11
N ILE A 138 -5.93 9.51 7.75
CA ILE A 138 -5.54 8.84 8.99
C ILE A 138 -6.38 9.40 10.13
N ALA A 139 -6.93 8.50 10.94
CA ALA A 139 -7.72 8.78 12.13
C ALA A 139 -7.31 7.81 13.24
N GLU A 140 -7.81 8.01 14.47
CA GLU A 140 -7.53 7.07 15.56
C GLU A 140 -7.98 5.65 15.22
N LYS A 141 -7.15 4.66 15.59
CA LYS A 141 -7.40 3.25 15.33
C LYS A 141 -7.45 2.95 13.84
N PHE A 142 -6.65 3.65 13.04
CA PHE A 142 -6.59 3.49 11.59
C PHE A 142 -6.29 2.03 11.23
N GLU A 143 -5.33 1.40 11.91
CA GLU A 143 -4.98 -0.01 11.73
C GLU A 143 -6.16 -0.97 11.91
N TYR A 144 -7.11 -0.64 12.79
CA TYR A 144 -8.27 -1.48 13.08
C TYR A 144 -9.48 -1.17 12.20
N SER A 145 -9.39 -0.16 11.34
CA SER A 145 -10.43 0.16 10.36
C SER A 145 -10.51 -0.92 9.27
N GLU A 146 -11.65 -0.98 8.58
CA GLU A 146 -11.93 -1.98 7.54
C GLU A 146 -10.83 -2.10 6.48
N LEU A 147 -10.25 -0.96 6.06
CA LEU A 147 -9.21 -0.90 5.03
C LEU A 147 -7.81 -0.61 5.61
N GLY A 148 -7.72 -0.27 6.89
CA GLY A 148 -6.48 0.10 7.58
C GLY A 148 -5.30 -0.81 7.31
N PRO A 149 -5.40 -2.13 7.53
CA PRO A 149 -4.30 -3.06 7.31
C PRO A 149 -3.81 -3.07 5.87
N SER A 150 -4.73 -2.96 4.90
CA SER A 150 -4.39 -2.95 3.48
C SER A 150 -3.74 -1.62 3.06
N LEU A 151 -4.23 -0.49 3.59
CA LEU A 151 -3.62 0.82 3.35
C LEU A 151 -2.22 0.90 3.98
N LEU A 152 -2.04 0.37 5.18
CA LEU A 152 -0.71 0.27 5.81
C LEU A 152 0.24 -0.64 5.00
N ALA A 153 -0.26 -1.69 4.34
CA ALA A 153 0.55 -2.51 3.44
C ALA A 153 1.03 -1.72 2.21
N ILE A 154 0.17 -0.89 1.62
CA ILE A 154 0.55 0.03 0.53
C ILE A 154 1.60 1.03 1.03
N ILE A 155 1.37 1.66 2.19
CA ILE A 155 2.30 2.61 2.79
C ILE A 155 3.68 1.97 2.95
N ARG A 156 3.76 0.76 3.53
CA ARG A 156 5.02 0.02 3.73
C ARG A 156 5.77 -0.32 2.45
N GLN A 157 5.10 -0.36 1.30
CA GLN A 157 5.70 -0.66 0.00
C GLN A 157 6.15 0.60 -0.76
N SER A 158 5.79 1.78 -0.27
CA SER A 158 6.16 3.05 -0.90
C SER A 158 7.64 3.41 -0.67
N ASP A 159 8.17 4.27 -1.54
CA ASP A 159 9.55 4.75 -1.50
C ASP A 159 9.68 6.07 -0.72
N LEU A 160 8.57 6.80 -0.53
CA LEU A 160 8.53 8.08 0.17
C LEU A 160 7.12 8.37 0.71
N LEU A 161 7.05 8.97 1.90
CA LEU A 161 5.81 9.51 2.47
C LEU A 161 5.80 11.03 2.39
N ILE A 162 4.69 11.60 1.93
CA ILE A 162 4.40 13.02 2.07
C ILE A 162 3.36 13.18 3.16
N ILE A 163 3.72 13.83 4.26
CA ILE A 163 2.85 14.05 5.41
C ILE A 163 2.22 15.43 5.28
N THR A 164 0.89 15.45 5.16
CA THR A 164 0.07 16.67 5.14
C THR A 164 -0.67 16.81 6.47
N PHE A 165 -0.76 18.03 6.97
CA PHE A 165 -1.42 18.34 8.23
C PHE A 165 -1.90 19.80 8.18
N LYS A 166 -2.95 20.11 8.94
CA LYS A 166 -3.41 21.48 9.17
C LYS A 166 -2.68 22.10 10.36
N GLU A 167 -2.56 21.32 11.43
CA GLU A 167 -1.96 21.75 12.68
C GLU A 167 -0.84 20.78 13.09
N LYS A 168 0.23 21.32 13.69
CA LYS A 168 1.35 20.48 14.16
C LYS A 168 0.93 19.45 15.22
N SER A 169 -0.17 19.71 15.95
CA SER A 169 -0.77 18.79 16.92
C SER A 169 -1.16 17.43 16.29
N GLU A 170 -1.58 17.44 15.02
CA GLU A 170 -2.02 16.24 14.29
C GLU A 170 -0.87 15.28 13.95
N LEU A 171 0.37 15.76 13.93
CA LEU A 171 1.54 14.93 13.66
C LEU A 171 1.68 13.79 14.69
N LYS A 172 1.30 14.04 15.95
CA LYS A 172 1.31 13.02 17.01
C LYS A 172 0.41 11.83 16.68
N LEU A 173 -0.75 12.09 16.09
CA LEU A 173 -1.68 11.05 15.65
C LEU A 173 -1.07 10.26 14.49
N ILE A 174 -0.56 10.96 13.47
CA ILE A 174 0.02 10.33 12.29
C ILE A 174 1.23 9.46 12.69
N ASP A 175 2.12 9.97 13.54
CA ASP A 175 3.29 9.23 14.02
C ASP A 175 2.91 7.98 14.82
N LYS A 176 1.86 8.07 15.63
CA LYS A 176 1.31 6.93 16.37
C LYS A 176 0.75 5.85 15.43
N GLU A 177 -0.04 6.23 14.43
CA GLU A 177 -0.66 5.27 13.50
C GLU A 177 0.34 4.69 12.48
N LEU A 178 1.44 5.40 12.21
CA LEU A 178 2.56 4.94 11.37
C LEU A 178 3.72 4.35 12.19
N TYR A 179 3.49 4.00 13.45
CA TYR A 179 4.52 3.42 14.30
C TYR A 179 5.10 2.13 13.68
N GLY A 180 6.42 2.02 13.66
CA GLY A 180 7.13 0.88 13.06
C GLY A 180 7.23 0.92 11.52
N ILE A 181 6.79 2.00 10.86
CA ILE A 181 7.01 2.21 9.42
C ILE A 181 8.22 3.13 9.23
N ASP A 182 9.33 2.51 8.82
CA ASP A 182 10.61 3.17 8.54
C ASP A 182 10.72 3.54 7.05
N ILE A 183 10.04 4.63 6.68
CA ILE A 183 10.10 5.21 5.33
C ILE A 183 10.36 6.71 5.51
N ASN A 184 11.21 7.27 4.65
CA ASN A 184 11.53 8.69 4.65
C ASN A 184 10.25 9.55 4.50
N ARG A 185 10.20 10.68 5.21
CA ARG A 185 9.01 11.53 5.34
C ARG A 185 9.31 12.97 4.94
N VAL A 186 8.53 13.50 4.02
CA VAL A 186 8.52 14.92 3.66
C VAL A 186 7.28 15.56 4.28
N TYR A 187 7.47 16.54 5.15
CA TYR A 187 6.37 17.30 5.75
C TYR A 187 5.95 18.43 4.80
N TYR A 188 4.69 18.42 4.39
CA TYR A 188 4.12 19.40 3.47
C TYR A 188 3.26 20.43 4.20
N TYR A 189 3.63 21.70 4.04
CA TYR A 189 2.95 22.89 4.55
C TYR A 189 2.86 23.95 3.43
N ASN A 190 2.15 23.60 2.36
CA ASN A 190 1.84 24.46 1.21
C ASN A 190 3.04 25.14 0.52
N GLN A 191 4.22 24.51 0.54
CA GLN A 191 5.41 25.03 -0.14
C GLN A 191 5.38 24.78 -1.66
N GLU A 192 6.03 25.66 -2.43
CA GLU A 192 6.04 25.58 -3.90
C GLU A 192 7.02 24.53 -4.45
N ASN A 193 8.14 24.29 -3.75
CA ASN A 193 9.23 23.41 -4.18
C ASN A 193 9.02 21.91 -3.88
N ILE A 194 7.77 21.47 -3.69
CA ILE A 194 7.48 20.08 -3.27
C ILE A 194 7.98 19.03 -4.28
N LYS A 195 7.95 19.32 -5.59
CA LYS A 195 8.46 18.40 -6.62
C LYS A 195 9.98 18.16 -6.48
N ASP A 196 10.74 19.22 -6.20
CA ASP A 196 12.18 19.14 -5.96
C ASP A 196 12.49 18.37 -4.66
N LEU A 197 11.71 18.63 -3.60
CA LEU A 197 11.83 17.91 -2.33
C LEU A 197 11.58 16.41 -2.51
N ILE A 198 10.53 16.03 -3.26
CA ILE A 198 10.25 14.63 -3.58
C ILE A 198 11.46 14.00 -4.30
N TRP A 199 11.93 14.63 -5.37
CA TRP A 199 13.04 14.12 -6.18
C TRP A 199 14.31 13.89 -5.34
N ASN A 200 14.69 14.89 -4.53
CA ASN A 200 15.89 14.82 -3.71
C ASN A 200 15.78 13.73 -2.62
N ASN A 201 14.59 13.53 -2.05
CA ASN A 201 14.37 12.53 -1.00
C ASN A 201 14.27 11.09 -1.53
N LEU A 202 13.95 10.90 -2.82
CA LEU A 202 13.93 9.58 -3.45
C LEU A 202 15.34 9.02 -3.71
N ASN A 203 16.37 9.88 -3.62
CA ASN A 203 17.77 9.55 -3.90
C ASN A 203 17.92 8.85 -5.27
N LEU A 204 17.29 9.41 -6.30
CA LEU A 204 17.38 8.92 -7.67
C LEU A 204 18.41 9.72 -8.47
N ILE A 205 18.97 9.05 -9.47
CA ILE A 205 19.71 9.65 -10.57
C ILE A 205 18.96 9.36 -11.87
N LYS A 206 18.95 10.29 -12.81
CA LYS A 206 18.48 10.06 -14.17
C LYS A 206 19.67 9.78 -15.07
N VAL A 207 19.61 8.68 -15.81
CA VAL A 207 20.66 8.21 -16.71
C VAL A 207 20.05 8.04 -18.09
N TYR A 208 20.77 8.45 -19.11
CA TYR A 208 20.34 8.30 -20.50
C TYR A 208 21.06 7.12 -21.14
N THR A 209 20.37 6.36 -21.99
CA THR A 209 21.01 5.37 -22.87
C THR A 209 21.17 5.94 -24.27
N LYS A 210 22.08 5.38 -25.05
CA LYS A 210 22.19 5.66 -26.48
C LYS A 210 22.77 4.48 -27.24
N GLN A 211 22.43 4.41 -28.52
CA GLN A 211 23.12 3.55 -29.48
C GLN A 211 24.38 4.22 -30.03
N PRO A 212 25.38 3.44 -30.49
CA PRO A 212 26.56 3.97 -31.17
C PRO A 212 26.19 4.91 -32.33
N GLY A 213 26.79 6.10 -32.32
CA GLY A 213 26.56 7.13 -33.35
C GLY A 213 25.17 7.81 -33.31
N LYS A 214 24.33 7.51 -32.32
CA LYS A 214 23.01 8.14 -32.14
C LYS A 214 23.01 9.14 -30.98
N ARG A 215 21.94 9.94 -30.90
CA ARG A 215 21.66 10.83 -29.76
C ARG A 215 21.18 10.00 -28.56
N ALA A 216 21.20 10.62 -27.38
CA ALA A 216 20.61 10.07 -26.17
C ALA A 216 19.11 9.79 -26.35
N ASP A 217 18.67 8.64 -25.86
CA ASP A 217 17.27 8.22 -25.87
C ASP A 217 16.46 9.02 -24.84
N TYR A 218 15.17 9.20 -25.12
CA TYR A 218 14.20 9.80 -24.20
C TYR A 218 12.95 8.89 -24.09
N PRO A 219 12.36 8.70 -22.90
CA PRO A 219 12.72 9.31 -21.61
C PRO A 219 14.01 8.74 -20.99
N PRO A 220 14.65 9.47 -20.06
CA PRO A 220 15.74 8.90 -19.28
C PRO A 220 15.26 7.73 -18.40
N ILE A 221 16.22 6.95 -17.90
CA ILE A 221 16.00 5.90 -16.92
C ILE A 221 16.34 6.45 -15.53
N ALA A 222 15.45 6.27 -14.57
CA ALA A 222 15.74 6.58 -13.18
C ALA A 222 16.30 5.37 -12.46
N LEU A 223 17.46 5.55 -11.81
CA LEU A 223 18.12 4.55 -10.99
C LEU A 223 18.35 5.11 -9.58
N LYS A 224 18.56 4.24 -8.60
CA LYS A 224 18.97 4.69 -7.26
C LYS A 224 20.37 5.30 -7.33
N LYS A 225 20.63 6.33 -6.54
CA LYS A 225 21.98 6.88 -6.40
C LYS A 225 22.96 5.77 -6.03
N HIS A 226 24.17 5.83 -6.61
CA HIS A 226 25.20 4.78 -6.52
C HIS A 226 24.93 3.50 -7.34
N SER A 227 23.88 3.48 -8.17
CA SER A 227 23.72 2.41 -9.16
C SER A 227 24.88 2.41 -10.15
N SER A 228 25.23 1.21 -10.60
CA SER A 228 26.33 0.94 -11.51
C SER A 228 25.84 0.70 -12.94
N VAL A 229 26.78 0.59 -13.89
CA VAL A 229 26.50 0.16 -15.26
C VAL A 229 25.82 -1.21 -15.29
N LYS A 230 26.14 -2.10 -14.35
CA LYS A 230 25.45 -3.38 -14.17
C LYS A 230 23.96 -3.18 -13.93
N ASP A 231 23.61 -2.32 -12.97
CA ASP A 231 22.22 -2.08 -12.58
C ASP A 231 21.42 -1.47 -13.74
N LEU A 232 22.04 -0.57 -14.51
CA LEU A 232 21.44 -0.05 -15.75
C LEU A 232 21.23 -1.15 -16.79
N ALA A 233 22.22 -2.02 -17.01
CA ALA A 233 22.10 -3.11 -17.98
C ALA A 233 20.98 -4.09 -17.60
N GLU A 234 20.87 -4.44 -16.32
CA GLU A 234 19.77 -5.27 -15.80
C GLU A 234 18.40 -4.61 -15.95
N TYR A 235 18.33 -3.29 -15.73
CA TYR A 235 17.12 -2.51 -15.92
C TYR A 235 16.65 -2.55 -17.39
N VAL A 236 17.59 -2.43 -18.35
CA VAL A 236 17.28 -2.47 -19.78
C VAL A 236 16.85 -3.88 -20.20
N HIS A 237 17.68 -4.90 -19.93
CA HIS A 237 17.33 -6.29 -20.20
C HIS A 237 18.27 -7.27 -19.50
N LYS A 238 17.72 -8.37 -18.93
CA LYS A 238 18.50 -9.36 -18.18
C LYS A 238 19.65 -10.00 -18.97
N ASP A 239 19.51 -10.13 -20.29
CA ASP A 239 20.53 -10.74 -21.14
C ASP A 239 21.73 -9.82 -21.46
N PHE A 240 21.58 -8.50 -21.27
CA PHE A 240 22.66 -7.55 -21.59
C PHE A 240 23.91 -7.82 -20.77
N LEU A 241 23.74 -8.24 -19.51
CA LEU A 241 24.87 -8.58 -18.66
C LEU A 241 25.70 -9.75 -19.17
N ARG A 242 25.04 -10.78 -19.70
CA ARG A 242 25.72 -11.99 -20.19
C ARG A 242 26.60 -11.66 -21.39
N LYS A 243 26.12 -10.75 -22.24
CA LYS A 243 26.83 -10.30 -23.44
C LYS A 243 27.61 -9.01 -23.20
N PHE A 244 27.74 -8.49 -21.99
CA PHE A 244 28.40 -7.21 -21.79
C PHE A 244 29.90 -7.29 -22.14
N ASP A 245 30.38 -6.36 -22.97
CA ASP A 245 31.82 -6.14 -23.18
C ASP A 245 32.30 -4.90 -22.40
N TYR A 246 31.71 -3.74 -22.69
CA TYR A 246 32.01 -2.48 -22.00
C TYR A 246 30.89 -1.45 -22.16
N ALA A 247 30.99 -0.36 -21.42
CA ALA A 247 30.19 0.84 -21.67
C ALA A 247 31.11 2.02 -21.99
N ARG A 248 30.61 2.96 -22.79
CA ARG A 248 31.18 4.32 -22.89
C ARG A 248 30.27 5.29 -22.16
N ILE A 249 30.87 6.13 -21.32
CA ILE A 249 30.12 7.10 -20.52
C ILE A 249 30.43 8.51 -21.02
N PHE A 250 29.39 9.32 -21.16
CA PHE A 250 29.46 10.74 -21.48
C PHE A 250 28.77 11.50 -20.34
N GLY A 251 29.55 12.26 -19.57
CA GLY A 251 29.03 12.94 -18.39
C GLY A 251 30.15 13.58 -17.57
N ASN A 252 29.80 14.14 -16.42
CA ASN A 252 30.74 14.85 -15.55
C ASN A 252 31.56 13.89 -14.66
N GLY A 253 31.23 12.61 -14.65
CA GLY A 253 31.91 11.59 -13.85
C GLY A 253 33.16 10.98 -14.45
N VAL A 254 33.44 11.25 -15.72
CA VAL A 254 34.54 10.64 -16.49
C VAL A 254 35.68 11.62 -16.73
N LYS A 255 36.88 11.06 -16.96
CA LYS A 255 38.09 11.85 -17.26
C LYS A 255 38.01 12.53 -18.64
N PHE A 256 37.33 11.89 -19.59
CA PHE A 256 37.07 12.40 -20.93
C PHE A 256 35.78 11.78 -21.47
N GLN A 257 35.11 12.50 -22.38
CA GLN A 257 33.84 12.05 -22.95
C GLN A 257 34.02 10.75 -23.75
N GLY A 258 33.16 9.76 -23.49
CA GLY A 258 33.24 8.44 -24.12
C GLY A 258 34.25 7.49 -23.47
N GLN A 259 34.70 7.77 -22.24
CA GLN A 259 35.59 6.88 -21.49
C GLN A 259 34.98 5.46 -21.40
N ARG A 260 35.79 4.45 -21.76
CA ARG A 260 35.44 3.03 -21.61
C ARG A 260 35.47 2.64 -20.13
N VAL A 261 34.40 2.03 -19.65
CA VAL A 261 34.27 1.54 -18.27
C VAL A 261 33.68 0.13 -18.24
N GLY A 262 33.92 -0.57 -17.13
CA GLY A 262 33.32 -1.88 -16.86
C GLY A 262 31.98 -1.77 -16.13
N VAL A 263 31.37 -2.94 -15.86
CA VAL A 263 30.06 -3.06 -15.21
C VAL A 263 29.96 -2.41 -13.81
N ASN A 264 31.07 -2.34 -13.07
CA ASN A 264 31.11 -1.81 -11.70
C ASN A 264 31.27 -0.28 -11.63
N TYR A 265 31.28 0.42 -12.77
CA TYR A 265 31.34 1.88 -12.75
C TYR A 265 30.05 2.44 -12.16
N ASN A 266 30.17 3.25 -11.10
CA ASN A 266 29.05 3.93 -10.46
C ASN A 266 28.62 5.12 -11.30
N LEU A 267 27.39 5.06 -11.80
CA LEU A 267 26.78 6.10 -12.62
C LEU A 267 26.49 7.34 -11.78
N LYS A 268 26.58 8.50 -12.43
CA LYS A 268 26.21 9.80 -11.89
C LYS A 268 24.92 10.30 -12.54
N ASP A 269 24.31 11.29 -11.88
CA ASP A 269 23.15 11.97 -12.44
C ASP A 269 23.52 12.60 -13.80
N GLU A 270 22.63 12.45 -14.76
CA GLU A 270 22.73 12.90 -16.15
C GLU A 270 23.78 12.20 -17.02
N ASP A 271 24.42 11.13 -16.56
CA ASP A 271 25.31 10.33 -17.40
C ASP A 271 24.55 9.79 -18.63
N VAL A 272 25.20 9.82 -19.79
CA VAL A 272 24.75 9.16 -21.02
C VAL A 272 25.61 7.92 -21.24
N VAL A 273 24.97 6.76 -21.40
CA VAL A 273 25.59 5.45 -21.44
C VAL A 273 25.36 4.77 -22.79
N GLU A 274 26.46 4.45 -23.45
CA GLU A 274 26.48 3.64 -24.67
C GLU A 274 26.98 2.23 -24.32
N LEU A 275 26.08 1.24 -24.32
CA LEU A 275 26.40 -0.15 -23.98
C LEU A 275 26.93 -0.89 -25.22
N HIS A 276 28.06 -1.58 -25.07
CA HIS A 276 28.67 -2.43 -26.10
C HIS A 276 28.62 -3.87 -25.64
N LEU A 277 28.07 -4.73 -26.50
CA LEU A 277 27.90 -6.15 -26.25
C LEU A 277 28.92 -6.94 -27.06
N LYS A 278 29.36 -8.08 -26.53
CA LYS A 278 30.09 -9.12 -27.25
C LYS A 278 29.17 -9.73 -28.29
N ASP A 279 29.77 -10.07 -29.43
CA ASP A 279 29.11 -10.81 -30.51
C ASP A 279 28.58 -12.17 -30.03
#